data_AF-A0A959TV43-F1
#
_entry.id   AF-A0A959TV43-F1
#
_cell.length_a   1.000
_cell.length_b   1.000
_cell.length_c   1.000
_cell.angle_alpha   90.00
_cell.angle_beta   90.00
_cell.angle_gamma   90.00
#
_symmetry.space_group_name_H-M   'P 1'
#
loop_
_entity.id
_entity.type
_entity.pdbx_description
1 polymer ?
#
loop_
_entity_poly.entity_id
_entity_poly.type
_entity_poly.pdbx_seq_one_letter_code
_entity_poly.pdbx_strand_id
1 'polypeptide(L)'
;MVRLPSSFAGPVRLALFLLFSVLSSTQAMYAHPAWGIVVDDQGIIYFADISGTHFGKVWRLDLSGKAVVVLDHFHAHNVSLDADGNLVTAHGELPHVMIRVDKRGHIDTLFLSEDHHSFFGGNATYAPNGDILFG
;
A
#
# COMPACT_ATOMS: atom_id res chain seq x y z
N MET A 1 15.59 -33.45 26.21
CA MET A 1 14.63 -32.75 27.09
C MET A 1 15.42 -32.08 28.20
N VAL A 2 15.76 -30.79 28.06
CA VAL A 2 16.59 -30.07 29.04
C VAL A 2 15.68 -29.58 30.17
N ARG A 3 15.85 -30.11 31.39
CA ARG A 3 15.14 -29.64 32.59
C ARG A 3 15.89 -28.45 33.17
N LEU A 4 15.22 -27.31 33.30
CA LEU A 4 15.75 -26.14 34.00
C LEU A 4 15.65 -26.34 35.53
N PRO A 5 16.64 -25.88 36.32
CA PRO A 5 16.65 -26.06 37.78
C PRO A 5 15.55 -25.26 38.50
N SER A 6 15.06 -25.81 39.61
CA SER A 6 13.89 -25.36 40.39
C SER A 6 14.12 -24.11 41.26
N SER A 7 15.28 -23.46 41.20
CA SER A 7 15.69 -22.41 42.14
C SER A 7 15.44 -20.96 41.69
N PHE A 8 14.78 -20.73 40.56
CA PHE A 8 14.35 -19.37 40.20
C PHE A 8 13.03 -19.01 40.87
N ALA A 9 13.15 -18.35 42.03
CA ALA A 9 12.08 -17.74 42.80
C ALA A 9 11.25 -16.75 41.95
N GLY A 10 9.97 -16.59 42.33
CA GLY A 10 8.94 -15.78 41.66
C GLY A 10 9.38 -14.50 40.93
N PRO A 11 10.23 -13.61 41.50
CA PRO A 11 10.59 -12.37 40.84
C PRO A 11 11.44 -12.55 39.56
N VAL A 12 12.29 -13.58 39.46
CA VAL A 12 13.12 -13.79 38.26
C VAL A 12 12.28 -14.32 37.10
N ARG A 13 11.28 -15.16 37.38
CA ARG A 13 10.34 -15.65 36.36
C ARG A 13 9.47 -14.51 35.82
N LEU A 14 9.02 -13.62 36.70
CA LEU A 14 8.24 -12.44 36.31
C LEU A 14 9.09 -11.47 35.47
N ALA A 15 10.33 -11.21 35.87
CA ALA A 15 11.25 -10.36 35.12
C ALA A 15 11.54 -10.92 33.71
N LEU A 16 11.78 -12.23 33.59
CA LEU A 16 11.97 -12.88 32.29
C LEU A 16 10.69 -12.84 31.44
N PHE A 17 9.52 -13.02 32.04
CA PHE A 17 8.23 -12.93 31.33
C PHE A 17 7.95 -11.51 30.82
N LEU A 18 8.23 -10.50 31.63
CA LEU A 18 8.11 -9.09 31.24
C LEU A 18 9.13 -8.72 30.16
N LEU A 19 10.38 -9.17 30.29
CA LEU A 19 11.40 -8.97 29.27
C LEU A 19 11.00 -9.63 27.94
N PHE A 20 10.47 -10.85 27.98
CA PHE A 20 10.00 -11.53 26.78
C PHE A 20 8.77 -10.84 26.15
N SER A 21 7.87 -10.31 26.98
CA SER A 21 6.69 -9.55 26.53
C SER A 21 7.09 -8.22 25.85
N VAL A 22 8.07 -7.51 26.42
CA VAL A 22 8.62 -6.28 25.83
C VAL A 22 9.36 -6.58 24.52
N LEU A 23 10.18 -7.63 24.48
CA LEU A 23 10.91 -8.04 23.27
C LEU A 23 9.98 -8.55 22.15
N SER A 24 8.82 -9.09 22.48
CA SER A 24 7.83 -9.55 21.49
C SER A 24 6.99 -8.40 20.91
N SER A 25 6.96 -7.24 21.58
CA SER A 25 6.09 -6.12 21.22
C SER A 25 6.65 -5.21 20.11
N THR A 26 7.87 -5.46 19.62
CA THR A 26 8.53 -4.65 18.59
C THR A 26 8.51 -5.25 17.19
N GLN A 27 7.70 -6.30 16.95
CA GLN A 27 7.48 -6.75 15.58
C GLN A 27 6.64 -5.70 14.84
N ALA A 28 7.33 -4.82 14.10
CA ALA A 28 6.69 -4.00 13.10
C ALA A 28 5.98 -4.96 12.13
N MET A 29 4.65 -5.04 12.23
CA MET A 29 3.83 -5.72 11.23
C MET A 29 3.99 -4.93 9.93
N TYR A 30 4.97 -5.32 9.12
CA TYR A 30 5.17 -4.77 7.79
C TYR A 30 4.10 -5.38 6.90
N ALA A 31 2.90 -4.81 6.95
CA ALA A 31 1.87 -5.12 5.98
C ALA A 31 2.37 -4.69 4.60
N HIS A 32 2.07 -5.54 3.63
CA HIS A 32 2.52 -5.64 2.24
C HIS A 32 2.96 -4.29 1.61
N PRO A 33 4.19 -4.21 1.06
CA PRO A 33 4.68 -3.00 0.42
C PRO A 33 3.90 -2.69 -0.87
N ALA A 34 3.91 -1.42 -1.27
CA ALA A 34 3.46 -1.04 -2.61
C ALA A 34 4.29 -1.79 -3.67
N TRP A 35 3.65 -2.14 -4.78
CA TRP A 35 4.24 -2.92 -5.86
C TRP A 35 4.00 -2.29 -7.25
N GLY A 36 3.49 -1.05 -7.32
CA GLY A 36 3.26 -0.32 -8.57
C GLY A 36 4.27 0.79 -8.86
N ILE A 37 4.98 0.66 -9.98
CA ILE A 37 5.70 1.74 -10.67
C ILE A 37 5.40 1.64 -12.17
N VAL A 38 5.05 2.75 -12.81
CA VAL A 38 4.82 2.84 -14.25
C VAL A 38 5.51 4.06 -14.83
N VAL A 39 5.82 3.99 -16.13
CA VAL A 39 6.47 5.06 -16.87
C VAL A 39 5.62 5.36 -18.08
N ASP A 40 5.28 6.64 -18.30
CA ASP A 40 4.55 7.06 -19.48
C ASP A 40 5.45 7.19 -20.73
N ASP A 41 4.85 7.53 -21.87
CA ASP A 41 5.53 7.72 -23.14
C ASP A 41 6.48 8.93 -23.16
N GLN A 42 6.38 9.83 -22.18
CA GLN A 42 7.24 10.98 -21.98
C GLN A 42 8.37 10.72 -20.98
N GLY A 43 8.44 9.52 -20.39
CA GLY A 43 9.43 9.14 -19.39
C GLY A 43 9.10 9.64 -17.97
N ILE A 44 7.87 10.12 -17.74
CA ILE A 44 7.39 10.47 -16.40
C ILE A 44 7.10 9.18 -15.63
N ILE A 45 7.58 9.12 -14.40
CA ILE A 45 7.43 7.96 -13.54
C ILE A 45 6.28 8.22 -12.56
N TYR A 46 5.40 7.24 -12.41
CA TYR A 46 4.37 7.21 -11.37
C TYR A 46 4.61 6.03 -10.45
N PHE A 47 4.48 6.22 -9.14
CA PHE A 47 4.64 5.14 -8.17
C PHE A 47 3.73 5.31 -6.96
N ALA A 48 3.29 4.17 -6.42
CA ALA A 48 2.56 4.13 -5.16
C ALA A 48 3.53 4.10 -3.97
N ASP A 49 3.23 4.89 -2.96
CA ASP A 49 3.91 4.89 -1.67
C ASP A 49 2.87 4.65 -0.58
N ILE A 50 2.72 3.38 -0.21
CA ILE A 50 1.74 2.93 0.78
C ILE A 50 2.20 3.22 2.21
N SER A 51 3.51 3.40 2.40
CA SER A 51 4.14 3.50 3.70
C SER A 51 4.31 4.95 4.12
N GLY A 52 3.49 5.41 5.06
CA GLY A 52 3.66 6.75 5.60
C GLY A 52 2.57 7.18 6.58
N THR A 53 2.83 8.27 7.29
CA THR A 53 1.78 9.03 7.95
C THR A 53 0.78 9.48 6.88
N HIS A 54 -0.53 9.34 7.15
CA HIS A 54 -1.63 9.76 6.25
C HIS A 54 -2.09 8.76 5.17
N PHE A 55 -2.18 7.45 5.43
CA PHE A 55 -2.84 6.48 4.52
C PHE A 55 -2.20 6.29 3.13
N GLY A 56 -0.97 6.76 2.90
CA GLY A 56 -0.25 6.55 1.64
C GLY A 56 -0.46 7.67 0.61
N LYS A 57 0.40 7.70 -0.40
CA LYS A 57 0.42 8.70 -1.47
C LYS A 57 0.70 8.03 -2.82
N VAL A 58 0.29 8.70 -3.88
CA VAL A 58 0.76 8.39 -5.24
C VAL A 58 1.56 9.57 -5.76
N TRP A 59 2.75 9.27 -6.28
CA TRP A 59 3.73 10.26 -6.68
C TRP A 59 3.90 10.26 -8.19
N ARG A 60 4.24 11.44 -8.72
CA ARG A 60 4.74 11.67 -10.07
C ARG A 60 6.16 12.21 -9.97
N LEU A 61 7.09 11.61 -10.68
CA LEU A 61 8.49 11.99 -10.75
C LEU A 61 8.83 12.38 -12.19
N ASP A 62 9.27 13.61 -12.39
CA ASP A 62 9.68 14.10 -13.71
C ASP A 62 11.14 13.79 -14.05
N LEU A 63 11.51 14.05 -15.31
CA LEU A 63 12.87 13.82 -15.82
C LEU A 63 13.95 14.67 -15.13
N SER A 64 13.58 15.71 -14.38
CA SER A 64 14.53 16.49 -13.58
C SER A 64 14.82 15.86 -12.22
N GLY A 65 14.10 14.78 -11.87
CA GLY A 65 14.16 14.15 -10.56
C GLY A 65 13.24 14.79 -9.52
N LYS A 66 12.33 15.69 -9.93
CA LYS A 66 11.39 16.32 -9.01
C LYS A 66 10.15 15.44 -8.83
N ALA A 67 9.90 15.04 -7.59
CA ALA A 67 8.69 14.32 -7.19
C ALA A 67 7.59 15.28 -6.73
N VAL A 68 6.35 15.06 -7.17
CA VAL A 68 5.15 15.76 -6.73
C VAL A 68 4.05 14.76 -6.39
N VAL A 69 3.21 15.09 -5.40
CA VAL A 69 2.07 14.26 -5.02
C VAL A 69 0.97 14.42 -6.07
N VAL A 70 0.46 13.30 -6.59
CA VAL A 70 -0.72 13.24 -7.46
C VAL A 70 -1.96 12.94 -6.64
N LEU A 71 -1.86 12.00 -5.71
CA LEU A 71 -2.92 11.64 -4.77
C LEU A 71 -2.36 11.65 -3.36
N ASP A 72 -3.06 12.36 -2.47
CA ASP A 72 -2.79 12.37 -1.04
C ASP A 72 -3.87 11.55 -0.31
N HIS A 73 -3.51 10.97 0.84
CA HIS A 73 -4.39 10.12 1.64
C HIS A 73 -5.00 8.97 0.85
N PHE A 74 -4.18 8.29 0.06
CA PHE A 74 -4.65 7.26 -0.86
C PHE A 74 -3.83 5.97 -0.71
N HIS A 75 -4.45 4.94 -0.15
CA HIS A 75 -3.81 3.64 0.18
C HIS A 75 -3.66 2.75 -1.06
N ALA A 76 -2.88 3.22 -2.04
CA ALA A 76 -2.61 2.49 -3.27
C ALA A 76 -1.53 1.41 -3.06
N HIS A 77 -1.83 0.21 -3.54
CA HIS A 77 -0.84 -0.87 -3.67
C HIS A 77 -0.16 -0.86 -5.05
N ASN A 78 -0.90 -0.46 -6.09
CA ASN A 78 -0.46 -0.49 -7.48
C ASN A 78 -0.83 0.80 -8.21
N VAL A 79 -0.11 1.11 -9.29
CA VAL A 79 -0.47 2.11 -10.29
C VAL A 79 -0.32 1.52 -11.69
N SER A 80 -1.15 1.98 -12.62
CA SER A 80 -1.20 1.52 -14.01
C SER A 80 -1.50 2.71 -14.93
N LEU A 81 -1.33 2.53 -16.24
CA LEU A 81 -1.73 3.51 -17.25
C LEU A 81 -2.78 2.91 -18.16
N ASP A 82 -3.84 3.68 -18.46
CA ASP A 82 -4.79 3.31 -19.52
C ASP A 82 -4.21 3.57 -20.93
N ALA A 83 -4.96 3.23 -21.98
CA ALA A 83 -4.52 3.42 -23.36
C ALA A 83 -4.23 4.89 -23.74
N ASP A 84 -4.78 5.86 -23.02
CA ASP A 84 -4.56 7.29 -23.25
C ASP A 84 -3.38 7.84 -22.42
N GLY A 85 -2.78 7.00 -21.59
CA GLY A 85 -1.71 7.35 -20.67
C GLY A 85 -2.21 8.09 -19.42
N ASN A 86 -3.48 7.90 -19.03
CA ASN A 86 -3.98 8.38 -17.75
C ASN A 86 -3.59 7.41 -16.64
N LEU A 87 -3.31 7.95 -15.46
CA LEU A 87 -2.97 7.16 -14.28
C LEU A 87 -4.22 6.45 -13.76
N VAL A 88 -4.16 5.15 -13.56
CA VAL A 88 -5.22 4.36 -12.92
C VAL A 88 -4.68 3.65 -11.69
N THR A 89 -5.41 3.74 -10.58
CA THR A 89 -5.03 3.12 -9.31
C THR A 89 -6.27 2.82 -8.48
N ALA A 90 -6.12 1.98 -7.45
CA ALA A 90 -7.19 1.63 -6.55
C ALA A 90 -6.80 1.77 -5.08
N HIS A 91 -7.77 2.18 -4.28
CA HIS A 91 -7.64 2.32 -2.83
C HIS A 91 -7.83 0.95 -2.17
N GLY A 92 -6.82 0.50 -1.44
CA GLY A 92 -6.84 -0.80 -0.77
C GLY A 92 -7.75 -0.85 0.44
N GLU A 93 -8.05 0.29 1.07
CA GLU A 93 -8.93 0.35 2.24
C GLU A 93 -10.34 0.82 1.88
N LEU A 94 -11.29 0.67 2.79
CA LEU A 94 -12.66 1.13 2.59
C LEU A 94 -12.76 2.67 2.49
N PRO A 95 -13.57 3.20 1.56
CA PRO A 95 -14.27 2.47 0.50
C PRO A 95 -13.30 1.99 -0.59
N HIS A 96 -13.51 0.78 -1.12
CA HIS A 96 -12.66 0.26 -2.20
C HIS A 96 -13.03 0.96 -3.50
N VAL A 97 -12.18 1.89 -3.92
CA VAL A 97 -12.40 2.72 -5.10
C VAL A 97 -11.27 2.54 -6.10
N MET A 98 -11.62 2.33 -7.37
CA MET A 98 -10.68 2.48 -8.48
C MET A 98 -10.93 3.82 -9.14
N ILE A 99 -9.86 4.58 -9.35
CA ILE A 99 -9.91 5.90 -9.96
C ILE A 99 -8.99 6.01 -11.15
N ARG A 100 -9.32 6.94 -12.04
CA ARG A 100 -8.47 7.40 -13.12
C ARG A 100 -8.16 8.87 -12.91
N VAL A 101 -6.90 9.24 -13.05
CA VAL A 101 -6.41 10.62 -13.01
C VAL A 101 -5.93 11.00 -14.40
N ASP A 102 -6.61 11.97 -15.03
CA ASP A 102 -6.23 12.46 -16.34
C ASP A 102 -4.95 13.32 -16.31
N LYS A 103 -4.41 13.66 -17.48
CA LYS A 103 -3.20 14.50 -17.61
C LYS A 103 -3.36 15.92 -17.05
N ARG A 104 -4.59 16.37 -16.76
CA ARG A 104 -4.91 17.66 -16.14
C ARG A 104 -5.11 17.55 -14.63
N GLY A 105 -5.11 16.33 -14.08
CA GLY A 105 -5.34 16.04 -12.67
C GLY A 105 -6.81 15.86 -12.31
N HIS A 106 -7.73 15.75 -13.28
CA HIS A 106 -9.12 15.40 -12.99
C HIS A 106 -9.23 13.93 -12.60
N ILE A 107 -10.08 13.64 -11.62
CA ILE A 107 -10.26 12.31 -11.07
C ILE A 107 -11.65 11.78 -11.43
N ASP A 108 -11.68 10.67 -12.15
CA ASP A 108 -12.89 9.87 -12.39
C ASP A 108 -12.91 8.65 -11.47
N THR A 109 -14.10 8.28 -10.99
CA THR A 109 -14.33 6.97 -10.37
C THR A 109 -14.66 5.94 -11.44
N LEU A 110 -13.85 4.90 -11.55
CA LEU A 110 -14.08 3.77 -12.46
C LEU A 110 -14.88 2.64 -11.78
N PHE A 111 -14.62 2.42 -10.50
CA PHE A 111 -15.28 1.39 -9.71
C PHE A 111 -15.37 1.82 -8.25
N LEU A 112 -16.45 1.46 -7.56
CA LEU A 112 -16.66 1.73 -6.15
C LEU A 112 -17.41 0.56 -5.51
N SER A 113 -16.88 0.05 -4.40
CA SER A 113 -17.53 -0.97 -3.58
C SER A 113 -17.26 -0.74 -2.10
N GLU A 114 -18.27 -0.97 -1.27
CA GLU A 114 -18.11 -1.13 0.18
C GLU A 114 -17.90 -2.60 0.59
N ASP A 115 -18.11 -3.53 -0.34
CA ASP A 115 -17.91 -4.96 -0.14
C ASP A 115 -16.54 -5.40 -0.67
N HIS A 116 -15.65 -5.78 0.26
CA HIS A 116 -14.30 -6.26 -0.04
C HIS A 116 -14.30 -7.58 -0.81
N HIS A 117 -15.38 -8.36 -0.78
CA HIS A 117 -15.51 -9.58 -1.59
C HIS A 117 -15.81 -9.28 -3.06
N SER A 118 -16.49 -8.16 -3.32
CA SER A 118 -16.80 -7.72 -4.69
C SER A 118 -15.62 -7.01 -5.34
N PHE A 119 -14.87 -6.21 -4.57
CA PHE A 119 -13.68 -5.51 -5.06
C PHE A 119 -12.75 -5.14 -3.89
N PHE A 120 -11.49 -5.56 -3.99
CA PHE A 120 -10.42 -5.17 -3.08
C PHE A 120 -9.33 -4.45 -3.87
N GLY A 121 -9.27 -3.12 -3.74
CA GLY A 121 -8.34 -2.30 -4.52
C GLY A 121 -6.86 -2.63 -4.28
N GLY A 122 -6.53 -3.28 -3.16
CA GLY A 122 -5.17 -3.72 -2.86
C GLY A 122 -4.66 -4.85 -3.76
N ASN A 123 -5.57 -5.65 -4.32
CA ASN A 123 -5.26 -6.80 -5.18
C ASN A 123 -5.82 -6.64 -6.61
N ALA A 124 -6.03 -5.41 -7.05
CA ALA A 124 -6.50 -5.12 -8.39
C ALA A 124 -5.46 -4.31 -9.18
N THR A 125 -5.41 -4.54 -10.49
CA THR A 125 -4.70 -3.68 -11.44
C THR A 125 -5.59 -3.41 -12.65
N TYR A 126 -5.21 -2.43 -13.46
CA TYR A 126 -5.97 -2.03 -14.64
C TYR A 126 -5.12 -2.23 -15.88
N ALA A 127 -5.70 -2.90 -16.87
CA ALA A 127 -5.04 -3.16 -18.14
C ALA A 127 -5.34 -2.03 -19.15
N PRO A 128 -4.43 -1.74 -20.10
CA PRO A 128 -4.64 -0.68 -21.09
C PRO A 128 -5.91 -0.84 -21.93
N ASN A 129 -6.41 -2.06 -22.10
CA ASN A 129 -7.66 -2.35 -22.82
C ASN A 129 -8.94 -2.07 -22.01
N GLY A 130 -8.82 -1.65 -20.74
CA GLY A 130 -9.94 -1.32 -19.87
C GLY A 130 -10.34 -2.40 -18.88
N ASP A 131 -9.67 -3.56 -18.88
CA ASP A 131 -10.01 -4.65 -17.98
C ASP A 131 -9.46 -4.40 -16.56
N ILE A 132 -10.24 -4.77 -15.55
CA ILE A 132 -9.79 -4.86 -14.15
C ILE A 132 -9.34 -6.30 -13.91
N LEU A 133 -8.08 -6.47 -13.51
CA LEU A 133 -7.48 -7.77 -13.25
C LEU A 133 -7.24 -7.95 -11.75
N PHE A 134 -7.53 -9.14 -11.22
CA PHE A 134 -7.35 -9.47 -9.81
C PHE A 134 -6.20 -10.47 -9.60
N GLY A 135 -5.41 -10.25 -8.56
CA GLY A 135 -4.25 -11.09 -8.18
C GLY A 135 -4.41 -11.81 -6.85
#